data_AF-A0A7W4YGT1-F1
#
_entry.id   AF-A0A7W4YGT1-F1
#
_cell.length_a   1.000
_cell.length_b   1.000
_cell.length_c   1.000
_cell.angle_alpha   90.00
_cell.angle_beta   90.00
_cell.angle_gamma   90.00
#
_symmetry.space_group_name_H-M   'P 1'
#
loop_
_entity.id
_entity.type
_entity.pdbx_description
1 polymer ?
#
loop_
_entity_poly.entity_id
_entity_poly.type
_entity_poly.pdbx_seq_one_letter_code
_entity_poly.pdbx_strand_id
1 'polypeptide(L)'
;MVEPLIIALLSLGGVVLTVCGAIAGHLLSARASARTTAVQAEANKRSNEQQMIDQLQEELHGYRNDADARASDQDRRATVQDERMERLEHRAEGYRDYAHTLRAHIYNELPPPPPAWPDGLPR
;
A
#
# COMPACT_ATOMS: atom_id res chain seq x y z
N MET A 1 -17.86 45.07 76.66
CA MET A 1 -18.70 44.41 75.63
C MET A 1 -18.07 44.34 74.24
N VAL A 2 -16.79 44.70 74.05
CA VAL A 2 -16.20 44.87 72.70
C VAL A 2 -15.47 43.60 72.20
N GLU A 3 -14.92 42.78 73.10
CA GLU A 3 -14.20 41.53 72.79
C GLU A 3 -15.01 40.45 72.03
N PRO A 4 -16.28 40.12 72.39
CA PRO A 4 -17.02 39.09 71.66
C PRO A 4 -17.34 39.52 70.22
N LEU A 5 -17.43 40.83 69.98
CA LEU A 5 -17.77 41.39 68.67
C LEU A 5 -16.58 41.33 67.70
N ILE A 6 -15.36 41.49 68.20
CA ILE A 6 -14.12 41.37 67.41
C ILE A 6 -13.86 39.91 67.00
N ILE A 7 -14.05 38.96 67.92
CA ILE A 7 -13.88 37.52 67.65
C ILE A 7 -14.91 37.03 66.61
N ALA A 8 -16.16 37.48 66.71
CA ALA A 8 -17.20 37.17 65.74
C ALA A 8 -16.90 37.76 64.35
N LEU A 9 -16.34 38.97 64.27
CA LEU A 9 -15.95 39.60 63.00
C LEU A 9 -14.76 38.89 62.33
N LEU A 10 -13.78 38.46 63.13
CA LEU A 10 -12.62 37.70 62.64
C LEU A 10 -13.00 36.30 62.13
N SER A 11 -13.88 35.60 62.85
CA SER A 11 -14.34 34.26 62.42
C SER A 11 -15.21 34.33 61.17
N LEU A 12 -16.10 35.33 61.07
CA LEU A 12 -16.93 35.55 59.88
C LEU A 12 -16.06 35.96 58.67
N GLY A 13 -15.07 36.82 58.89
CA GLY A 13 -14.09 37.20 57.87
C GLY A 13 -13.29 36.01 57.34
N GLY A 14 -12.84 35.12 58.23
CA GLY A 14 -12.16 33.87 57.85
C GLY A 14 -13.04 32.95 56.98
N VAL A 15 -14.32 32.78 57.35
CA VAL A 15 -15.25 31.95 56.57
C VAL A 15 -15.49 32.54 55.18
N VAL A 16 -15.71 33.85 55.07
CA VAL A 16 -15.92 34.54 53.78
C VAL A 16 -14.69 34.38 52.87
N LEU A 17 -13.48 34.57 53.40
CA LEU A 17 -12.24 34.43 52.63
C LEU A 17 -12.04 33.00 52.11
N THR A 18 -12.39 32.01 52.92
CA THR A 18 -12.30 30.59 52.54
C THR A 18 -13.31 30.24 51.44
N VAL A 19 -14.55 30.75 51.54
CA VAL A 19 -15.59 30.55 50.52
C VAL A 19 -15.22 31.25 49.21
N CYS A 20 -14.78 32.51 49.26
CA CYS A 20 -14.32 33.24 48.08
C CYS A 20 -13.10 32.57 47.42
N GLY A 21 -12.14 32.09 48.23
CA GLY A 21 -10.99 31.33 47.75
C GLY A 21 -11.38 30.02 47.07
N ALA A 22 -12.34 29.28 47.64
CA ALA A 22 -12.86 28.05 47.05
C ALA A 22 -13.58 28.30 45.71
N ILE A 23 -14.37 29.37 45.61
CA ILE A 23 -15.07 29.75 44.37
C ILE A 23 -14.07 30.17 43.29
N ALA A 24 -13.10 31.03 43.63
CA ALA A 24 -12.05 31.46 42.71
C ALA A 24 -11.19 30.27 42.25
N GLY A 25 -10.84 29.37 43.17
CA GLY A 25 -10.13 28.13 42.87
C GLY A 25 -10.91 27.21 41.93
N HIS A 26 -12.22 27.04 42.14
CA HIS A 26 -13.06 26.25 41.25
C HIS A 26 -13.16 26.85 39.84
N LEU A 27 -13.31 28.18 39.72
CA LEU A 27 -13.35 28.85 38.41
C LEU A 27 -12.02 28.70 37.64
N LEU A 28 -10.89 28.87 38.34
CA LEU A 28 -9.56 28.68 37.75
C LEU A 28 -9.34 27.22 37.34
N SER A 29 -9.72 26.28 38.19
CA SER A 29 -9.61 24.84 37.92
C SER A 29 -10.49 24.39 36.75
N ALA A 30 -11.72 24.88 36.66
CA ALA A 30 -12.63 24.60 35.55
C ALA A 30 -12.05 25.10 34.22
N ARG A 31 -11.48 26.32 34.23
CA ARG A 31 -10.86 26.90 33.02
C ARG A 31 -9.56 26.20 32.63
N ALA A 32 -8.75 25.79 33.60
CA ALA A 32 -7.55 25.00 33.35
C ALA A 32 -7.89 23.62 32.76
N SER A 33 -8.89 22.94 33.33
CA SER A 33 -9.39 21.64 32.85
C SER A 33 -9.95 21.74 31.44
N ALA A 34 -10.72 22.79 31.11
CA ALA A 34 -11.23 23.00 29.76
C ALA A 34 -10.11 23.16 28.72
N ARG A 35 -9.02 23.86 29.08
CA ARG A 35 -7.86 24.03 28.19
C ARG A 35 -7.10 22.72 28.00
N THR A 36 -6.88 21.94 29.06
CA THR A 36 -6.20 20.65 28.93
C THR A 36 -7.01 19.67 28.10
N THR A 37 -8.33 19.62 28.27
CA THR A 37 -9.21 18.81 27.41
C THR A 37 -9.14 19.23 25.94
N ALA A 38 -9.13 20.54 25.64
CA ALA A 38 -9.01 21.02 24.27
C ALA A 38 -7.66 20.67 23.63
N VAL A 39 -6.56 20.83 24.36
CA VAL A 39 -5.21 20.45 23.90
C VAL A 39 -5.12 18.94 23.67
N GLN A 40 -5.70 18.14 24.56
CA GLN A 40 -5.68 16.70 24.44
C GLN A 40 -6.58 16.20 23.30
N ALA A 41 -7.72 16.84 23.06
CA ALA A 41 -8.56 16.57 21.90
C ALA A 41 -7.84 16.85 20.57
N GLU A 42 -7.13 17.97 20.49
CA GLU A 42 -6.32 18.33 19.32
C GLU A 42 -5.15 17.34 19.12
N ALA A 43 -4.47 16.96 20.19
CA ALA A 43 -3.39 15.97 20.14
C ALA A 43 -3.90 14.60 19.66
N ASN A 44 -5.06 14.16 20.17
CA ASN A 44 -5.70 12.91 19.75
C ASN A 44 -6.11 12.97 18.27
N LYS A 45 -6.63 14.11 17.80
CA LYS A 45 -6.99 14.30 16.39
C LYS A 45 -5.78 14.16 15.48
N ARG A 46 -4.67 14.84 15.80
CA ARG A 46 -3.42 14.74 15.04
C ARG A 46 -2.86 13.33 15.05
N SER A 47 -2.93 12.63 16.19
CA SER A 47 -2.51 11.24 16.28
C SER A 47 -3.35 10.32 15.39
N ASN A 48 -4.66 10.53 15.33
CA ASN A 48 -5.54 9.75 14.46
C ASN A 48 -5.29 10.05 12.97
N GLU A 49 -5.07 11.33 12.63
CA GLU A 49 -4.67 11.73 11.27
C GLU A 49 -3.35 11.08 10.84
N GLN A 50 -2.37 11.01 11.74
CA GLN A 50 -1.09 10.32 11.49
C GLN A 50 -1.29 8.82 11.27
N GLN A 51 -2.08 8.15 12.11
CA GLN A 51 -2.39 6.73 11.91
C GLN A 51 -3.05 6.45 10.56
N MET A 52 -3.98 7.32 10.13
CA MET A 52 -4.62 7.21 8.83
C MET A 52 -3.62 7.41 7.69
N ILE A 53 -2.69 8.38 7.83
CA ILE A 53 -1.64 8.61 6.84
C ILE A 53 -0.72 7.39 6.72
N ASP A 54 -0.30 6.82 7.84
CA ASP A 54 0.57 5.65 7.87
C ASP A 54 -0.12 4.45 7.19
N GLN A 55 -1.40 4.22 7.49
CA GLN A 55 -2.20 3.18 6.82
C GLN A 55 -2.29 3.40 5.31
N LEU A 56 -2.58 4.62 4.87
CA LEU A 56 -2.67 4.94 3.44
C LEU A 56 -1.33 4.78 2.72
N GLN A 57 -0.23 5.13 3.38
CA GLN A 57 1.11 4.92 2.84
C GLN A 57 1.42 3.43 2.70
N GLU A 58 1.11 2.63 3.72
CA GLU A 58 1.30 1.19 3.69
C GLU A 58 0.47 0.52 2.58
N GLU A 59 -0.80 0.92 2.43
CA GLU A 59 -1.64 0.45 1.31
C GLU A 59 -1.04 0.84 -0.05
N LEU A 60 -0.59 2.10 -0.22
CA LEU A 60 0.04 2.56 -1.47
C LEU A 60 1.31 1.78 -1.79
N HIS A 61 2.13 1.50 -0.77
CA HIS A 61 3.32 0.67 -0.92
C HIS A 61 2.96 -0.76 -1.30
N GLY A 62 1.95 -1.35 -0.67
CA GLY A 62 1.40 -2.66 -1.01
C GLY A 62 0.96 -2.73 -2.48
N TYR A 63 0.13 -1.78 -2.92
CA TYR A 63 -0.36 -1.74 -4.30
C TYR A 63 0.76 -1.58 -5.33
N ARG A 64 1.79 -0.79 -5.04
CA ARG A 64 2.96 -0.64 -5.93
C ARG A 64 3.76 -1.93 -6.03
N ASN A 65 4.05 -2.57 -4.90
CA ASN A 65 4.77 -3.85 -4.88
C ASN A 65 4.00 -4.94 -5.64
N ASP A 66 2.68 -5.02 -5.44
CA ASP A 66 1.83 -5.97 -6.16
C ASP A 66 1.72 -5.66 -7.66
N ALA A 67 1.74 -4.39 -8.05
CA ALA A 67 1.79 -3.99 -9.45
C ALA A 67 3.11 -4.39 -10.10
N ASP A 68 4.24 -4.14 -9.45
CA ASP A 68 5.57 -4.49 -9.95
C ASP A 68 5.76 -6.02 -10.05
N ALA A 69 5.24 -6.77 -9.07
CA ALA A 69 5.23 -8.23 -9.10
C ALA A 69 4.40 -8.77 -10.28
N ARG A 70 3.23 -8.18 -10.55
CA ARG A 70 2.40 -8.58 -11.70
C ARG A 70 3.05 -8.22 -13.03
N ALA A 71 3.67 -7.04 -13.13
CA ALA A 71 4.35 -6.60 -14.34
C ALA A 71 5.54 -7.52 -14.68
N SER A 72 6.37 -7.85 -13.69
CA SER A 72 7.49 -8.78 -13.88
C SER A 72 7.05 -10.20 -14.25
N ASP A 73 5.97 -10.69 -13.65
CA ASP A 73 5.40 -12.00 -14.03
C ASP A 73 4.84 -12.00 -15.45
N GLN A 74 4.19 -10.91 -15.86
CA GLN A 74 3.67 -10.75 -17.21
C GLN A 74 4.79 -10.70 -18.26
N ASP A 75 5.86 -9.96 -17.99
CA ASP A 75 7.03 -9.85 -18.87
C ASP A 75 7.71 -11.22 -19.07
N ARG A 76 7.86 -11.98 -17.98
CA ARG A 76 8.37 -13.35 -18.03
C ARG A 76 7.49 -14.26 -18.88
N ARG A 77 6.16 -14.18 -18.73
CA ARG A 77 5.22 -14.97 -19.54
C ARG A 77 5.28 -14.60 -21.01
N ALA A 78 5.37 -13.31 -21.32
CA ALA A 78 5.49 -12.82 -22.70
C ALA A 78 6.76 -13.38 -23.35
N THR A 79 7.91 -13.27 -22.68
CA THR A 79 9.19 -13.81 -23.18
C THR A 79 9.11 -15.31 -23.48
N VAL A 80 8.58 -16.12 -22.56
CA VAL A 80 8.42 -17.58 -22.76
C VAL A 80 7.48 -17.89 -23.92
N GLN A 81 6.43 -17.08 -24.09
CA GLN A 81 5.49 -17.23 -25.19
C GLN A 81 6.13 -16.88 -26.54
N ASP A 82 6.90 -15.78 -26.60
CA ASP A 82 7.61 -15.35 -27.80
C ASP A 82 8.62 -16.41 -28.25
N GLU A 83 9.44 -16.94 -27.33
CA GLU A 83 10.36 -18.03 -27.63
C GLU A 83 9.63 -19.30 -28.14
N ARG A 84 8.44 -19.57 -27.59
CA ARG A 84 7.63 -20.71 -28.05
C ARG A 84 7.08 -20.46 -29.44
N MET A 85 6.63 -19.25 -29.74
CA MET A 85 6.13 -18.86 -31.05
C MET A 85 7.24 -18.95 -32.10
N GLU A 86 8.42 -18.38 -31.81
CA GLU A 86 9.58 -18.45 -32.69
C GLU A 86 9.95 -19.90 -33.03
N ARG A 87 10.00 -20.79 -32.03
CA ARG A 87 10.26 -22.22 -32.28
C ARG A 87 9.19 -22.90 -33.14
N LEU A 88 7.93 -22.50 -33.00
CA LEU A 88 6.83 -23.05 -33.79
C LEU A 88 6.87 -22.53 -35.23
N GLU A 89 7.16 -21.25 -35.42
CA GLU A 89 7.32 -20.61 -36.72
C GLU A 89 8.49 -21.23 -37.49
N HIS A 90 9.66 -21.35 -36.86
CA HIS A 90 10.82 -22.00 -37.47
C HIS A 90 10.51 -23.44 -37.90
N ARG A 91 9.75 -24.19 -37.09
CA ARG A 91 9.31 -25.54 -37.46
C ARG A 91 8.35 -25.52 -38.65
N ALA A 92 7.35 -24.65 -38.62
CA ALA A 92 6.35 -24.55 -39.68
C ALA A 92 6.99 -24.19 -41.03
N GLU A 93 7.92 -23.24 -41.03
CA GLU A 93 8.71 -22.86 -42.20
C GLU A 93 9.57 -24.01 -42.70
N GLY A 94 10.34 -24.65 -41.81
CA GLY A 94 11.18 -25.80 -42.18
C GLY A 94 10.38 -26.96 -42.79
N TYR A 95 9.21 -27.30 -42.21
CA TYR A 95 8.34 -28.33 -42.78
C TYR A 95 7.79 -27.94 -44.15
N ARG A 96 7.43 -26.66 -44.33
CA ARG A 96 6.91 -26.15 -45.60
C ARG A 96 7.97 -26.20 -46.70
N ASP A 97 9.19 -25.76 -46.39
CA ASP A 97 10.31 -25.79 -47.33
C ASP A 97 10.69 -27.21 -47.73
N TYR A 98 10.69 -28.14 -46.77
CA TYR A 98 10.89 -29.55 -47.05
C TYR A 98 9.79 -30.11 -47.96
N ALA A 99 8.52 -29.81 -47.67
CA ALA A 99 7.40 -30.27 -48.48
C ALA A 99 7.50 -29.75 -49.93
N HIS A 100 7.91 -28.49 -50.12
CA HIS A 100 8.15 -27.92 -51.44
C HIS A 100 9.30 -28.63 -52.17
N THR A 101 10.41 -28.89 -51.47
CA THR A 101 11.58 -29.59 -52.02
C THR A 101 11.22 -31.03 -52.41
N LEU A 102 10.53 -31.75 -51.54
CA LEU A 102 10.06 -33.12 -51.78
C LEU A 102 9.09 -33.16 -52.96
N ARG A 103 8.15 -32.20 -53.04
CA ARG A 103 7.23 -32.10 -54.17
C ARG A 103 7.96 -31.89 -55.49
N ALA A 104 8.97 -31.02 -55.52
CA ALA A 104 9.79 -30.80 -56.71
C ALA A 104 10.58 -32.06 -57.09
N HIS A 105 11.15 -32.78 -56.12
CA HIS A 105 11.86 -34.04 -56.34
C HIS A 105 10.94 -35.09 -57.00
N ILE A 106 9.71 -35.24 -56.50
CA ILE A 106 8.70 -36.14 -57.06
C ILE A 106 8.28 -35.69 -58.46
N TYR A 107 8.00 -34.40 -58.65
CA TYR A 107 7.58 -33.85 -59.94
C TYR A 107 8.62 -34.07 -61.05
N ASN A 108 9.90 -34.03 -60.68
CA ASN A 108 11.02 -34.26 -61.60
C ASN A 108 11.37 -35.75 -61.76
N GLU A 109 10.56 -36.68 -61.22
CA GLU A 109 10.75 -38.13 -61.28
C GLU A 109 12.15 -38.58 -60.84
N LEU A 110 12.75 -37.86 -59.89
CA LEU A 110 14.08 -38.20 -59.39
C LEU A 110 14.04 -39.57 -58.68
N PRO A 111 15.04 -40.44 -58.92
CA PRO A 111 15.08 -41.74 -58.27
C PRO A 111 15.37 -41.58 -56.77
N PRO A 112 14.95 -42.54 -55.94
CA PRO A 112 15.26 -42.55 -54.51
C PRO A 112 16.79 -42.53 -54.26
N PRO A 113 17.24 -41.97 -53.12
CA PRO A 113 16.48 -41.61 -51.92
C PRO A 113 15.82 -40.22 -51.98
N PRO A 114 14.80 -39.97 -51.13
CA PRO A 114 14.17 -38.66 -51.03
C PRO A 114 15.16 -37.59 -50.56
N PRO A 115 14.84 -36.30 -50.73
CA PRO A 115 15.63 -35.20 -50.20
C PRO A 115 15.90 -35.36 -48.70
N ALA A 116 17.08 -34.91 -48.27
CA ALA A 116 17.47 -34.96 -46.87
C ALA A 116 16.46 -34.23 -45.98
N TRP A 117 16.15 -34.83 -44.84
CA TRP A 117 15.31 -34.19 -43.83
C TRP A 117 15.98 -32.92 -43.30
N PRO A 118 15.25 -31.81 -43.07
CA PRO A 118 15.86 -30.57 -42.61
C PRO A 118 16.47 -30.71 -41.22
N ASP A 119 17.63 -30.10 -41.02
CA ASP A 119 18.30 -30.07 -39.73
C ASP A 119 17.47 -29.27 -38.71
N GLY A 120 17.47 -29.72 -37.45
CA GLY A 120 16.74 -29.05 -36.37
C GLY A 120 15.23 -29.30 -36.31
N LEU A 121 14.65 -29.96 -37.31
CA LEU A 121 13.25 -30.39 -37.25
C LEU A 121 13.10 -31.76 -36.58
N PRO A 122 12.14 -31.93 -35.66
CA PRO A 122 11.83 -33.24 -35.11
C PRO A 122 11.33 -34.18 -36.22
N ARG A 123 11.86 -35.41 -36.22
CA ARG A 123 11.49 -36.50 -37.13
C ARG A 123 10.28 -37.27 -36.64
#